data_AF-A0A7C9DK80-F1
#
_entry.id   AF-A0A7C9DK80-F1
#
_cell.length_a   1.000
_cell.length_b   1.000
_cell.length_c   1.000
_cell.angle_alpha   90.00
_cell.angle_beta   90.00
_cell.angle_gamma   90.00
#
_symmetry.space_group_name_H-M   'P 1'
#
loop_
_entity.id
_entity.type
_entity.pdbx_description
1 polymer ?
#
loop_
_entity_poly.entity_id
_entity_poly.type
_entity_poly.pdbx_seq_one_letter_code
_entity_poly.pdbx_strand_id
1 'polypeptide(L)'
;LKNLRVIAEYLQKIDPKSDGAKRDWVAIYDECAGVLYQEIDYTSEADNAEKFASNFKNMDYVKIPTIFWEYTTAQVLTMEYVPGIKINRIQALDQLGVDRKRLGR
;
A
#
# COMPACT_ATOMS: atom_id res chain seq x y z
N LEU A 1 17.04 -7.99 -7.21
CA LEU A 1 16.78 -8.54 -5.86
C LEU A 1 17.66 -9.75 -5.48
N LYS A 2 18.26 -10.52 -6.42
CA LYS A 2 19.11 -11.69 -6.12
C LYS A 2 20.21 -11.48 -5.06
N ASN A 3 20.91 -10.35 -5.07
CA ASN A 3 21.95 -10.05 -4.07
C ASN A 3 21.39 -9.92 -2.64
N LEU A 4 20.17 -9.40 -2.50
CA LEU A 4 19.50 -9.31 -1.19
C LEU A 4 19.07 -10.67 -0.67
N ARG A 5 18.73 -11.62 -1.56
CA ARG A 5 18.47 -13.01 -1.17
C ARG A 5 19.70 -13.66 -0.53
N VAL A 6 20.88 -13.45 -1.11
CA VAL A 6 22.14 -13.97 -0.55
C VAL A 6 22.41 -13.39 0.84
N ILE A 7 22.10 -12.11 1.05
CA ILE A 7 22.18 -11.47 2.37
C ILE A 7 21.18 -12.11 3.34
N ALA A 8 19.94 -12.35 2.92
CA ALA A 8 18.93 -13.02 3.74
C ALA A 8 19.36 -14.45 4.13
N GLU A 9 19.95 -15.20 3.21
CA GLU A 9 20.51 -16.54 3.47
C GLU A 9 21.70 -16.48 4.45
N TYR A 10 22.53 -15.44 4.38
CA TYR A 10 23.62 -15.23 5.33
C TYR A 10 23.08 -14.86 6.72
N LEU A 11 22.13 -13.91 6.79
CA LEU A 11 21.44 -13.54 8.03
C LEU A 11 20.76 -14.75 8.67
N GLN A 12 20.15 -15.62 7.88
CA GLN A 12 19.50 -16.84 8.36
C GLN A 12 20.47 -17.78 9.10
N LYS A 13 21.75 -17.80 8.70
CA LYS A 13 22.80 -18.64 9.30
C LYS A 13 23.43 -18.02 10.54
N ILE A 14 23.59 -16.69 10.55
CA ILE A 14 24.30 -15.99 11.65
C ILE A 14 23.36 -15.52 12.76
N ASP A 15 22.06 -15.44 12.50
CA ASP A 15 21.08 -14.93 13.47
C ASP A 15 21.09 -15.83 14.73
N PRO A 16 21.52 -15.29 15.89
CA PRO A 16 21.60 -16.06 17.13
C PRO A 16 20.21 -16.42 17.69
N LYS A 17 19.12 -15.86 17.14
CA LYS A 17 17.71 -16.05 17.56
C LYS A 17 17.51 -15.89 19.08
N SER A 18 18.34 -15.07 19.70
CA SER A 18 18.49 -14.96 21.16
C SER A 18 17.44 -14.06 21.83
N ASP A 19 16.70 -13.29 21.06
CA ASP A 19 15.67 -12.36 21.52
C ASP A 19 14.24 -12.96 21.49
N GLY A 20 14.13 -14.27 21.23
CA GLY A 20 12.85 -14.99 21.21
C GLY A 20 12.01 -14.77 19.95
N ALA A 21 12.46 -13.96 19.00
CA ALA A 21 11.78 -13.77 17.72
C ALA A 21 12.11 -14.91 16.75
N LYS A 22 11.09 -15.65 16.30
CA LYS A 22 11.24 -16.62 15.21
C LYS A 22 11.27 -15.89 13.88
N ARG A 23 12.45 -15.41 13.48
CA ARG A 23 12.67 -14.79 12.17
C ARG A 23 13.08 -15.84 11.14
N ASP A 24 12.35 -15.84 10.03
CA ASP A 24 12.75 -16.51 8.80
C ASP A 24 13.12 -15.42 7.78
N TRP A 25 14.42 -15.15 7.68
CA TRP A 25 14.94 -14.07 6.85
C TRP A 25 14.72 -14.32 5.37
N VAL A 26 14.75 -15.59 4.95
CA VAL A 26 14.52 -15.96 3.55
C VAL A 26 13.05 -15.80 3.20
N ALA A 27 12.14 -16.25 4.07
CA ALA A 27 10.70 -16.06 3.88
C ALA A 27 10.32 -14.58 3.85
N ILE A 28 10.85 -13.77 4.78
CA ILE A 28 10.66 -12.31 4.78
C ILE A 28 11.15 -11.70 3.47
N TYR A 29 12.34 -12.08 3.00
CA TYR A 29 12.85 -11.60 1.72
C TYR A 29 11.94 -12.00 0.55
N ASP A 30 11.51 -13.26 0.48
CA ASP A 30 10.70 -13.75 -0.64
C ASP A 30 9.32 -13.05 -0.66
N GLU A 31 8.71 -12.80 0.51
CA GLU A 31 7.47 -12.02 0.64
C GLU A 31 7.67 -10.56 0.19
N CYS A 32 8.67 -9.86 0.75
CA CYS A 32 8.95 -8.48 0.37
C CYS A 32 9.31 -8.34 -1.12
N ALA A 33 10.09 -9.27 -1.67
CA ALA A 33 10.42 -9.29 -3.09
C ALA A 33 9.18 -9.47 -3.95
N GLY A 34 8.28 -10.39 -3.57
CA GLY A 34 7.01 -10.59 -4.25
C GLY A 34 6.15 -9.33 -4.27
N VAL A 35 5.97 -8.69 -3.11
CA VAL A 35 5.20 -7.44 -2.98
C VAL A 35 5.81 -6.32 -3.82
N LEU A 36 7.13 -6.12 -3.74
CA LEU A 36 7.81 -5.08 -4.53
C LEU A 36 7.61 -5.28 -6.03
N TYR A 37 7.65 -6.52 -6.53
CA TYR A 37 7.39 -6.78 -7.95
C TYR A 37 5.93 -6.57 -8.35
N GLN A 38 4.98 -6.65 -7.43
CA GLN A 38 3.59 -6.29 -7.68
C GLN A 38 3.39 -4.77 -7.64
N GLU A 39 4.10 -4.05 -6.76
CA GLU A 39 3.98 -2.61 -6.60
C GLU A 39 4.64 -1.79 -7.72
N ILE A 40 5.55 -2.37 -8.51
CA ILE A 40 6.26 -1.64 -9.56
C ILE A 40 5.43 -1.39 -10.83
N ASP A 41 4.29 -2.07 -10.98
CA ASP A 41 3.42 -1.90 -12.14
C ASP A 41 2.13 -1.17 -11.74
N TYR A 42 2.15 0.15 -11.95
CA TYR A 42 1.01 1.02 -11.64
C TYR A 42 -0.23 0.76 -12.50
N THR A 43 -0.15 0.01 -13.59
CA THR A 43 -1.37 -0.39 -14.32
C THR A 43 -2.24 -1.33 -13.49
N SER A 44 -1.62 -2.18 -12.65
CA SER A 44 -2.36 -3.03 -11.73
C SER A 44 -3.07 -2.22 -10.64
N GLU A 45 -2.44 -1.15 -10.16
CA GLU A 45 -3.06 -0.24 -9.18
C GLU A 45 -4.24 0.53 -9.80
N ALA A 46 -4.09 1.02 -11.04
CA ALA A 46 -5.16 1.64 -11.82
C ALA A 46 -6.38 0.73 -11.98
N ASP A 47 -6.17 -0.51 -12.44
CA ASP A 47 -7.23 -1.52 -12.58
C ASP A 47 -7.93 -1.79 -11.24
N ASN A 48 -7.14 -1.88 -10.16
CA ASN A 48 -7.69 -2.07 -8.83
C ASN A 48 -8.51 -0.86 -8.38
N ALA A 49 -8.06 0.37 -8.63
CA ALA A 49 -8.82 1.57 -8.32
C ALA A 49 -10.19 1.58 -9.01
N GLU A 50 -10.28 1.17 -10.28
CA GLU A 50 -11.57 1.05 -10.99
C GLU A 50 -12.48 -0.03 -10.38
N LYS A 51 -11.92 -1.18 -9.99
CA LYS A 51 -12.67 -2.22 -9.26
C LYS A 51 -13.20 -1.67 -7.93
N PHE A 52 -12.37 -0.92 -7.19
CA PHE A 52 -12.79 -0.24 -5.97
C PHE A 52 -13.92 0.75 -6.25
N ALA A 53 -13.82 1.57 -7.29
CA ALA A 53 -14.89 2.50 -7.68
C ALA A 53 -16.21 1.75 -7.92
N SER A 54 -16.17 0.59 -8.59
CA SER A 54 -17.36 -0.26 -8.80
C SER A 54 -17.90 -0.85 -7.49
N ASN A 55 -17.04 -1.36 -6.61
CA ASN A 55 -17.43 -1.96 -5.33
C ASN A 55 -18.10 -0.95 -4.39
N PHE A 56 -17.64 0.30 -4.42
CA PHE A 56 -18.09 1.36 -3.53
C PHE A 56 -19.08 2.34 -4.19
N LYS A 57 -19.58 2.05 -5.40
CA LYS A 57 -20.47 2.94 -6.17
C LYS A 57 -21.75 3.38 -5.44
N ASN A 58 -22.20 2.61 -4.44
CA ASN A 58 -23.41 2.88 -3.65
C ASN A 58 -23.10 3.51 -2.27
N MET A 59 -21.85 3.90 -2.01
CA MET A 59 -21.44 4.52 -0.75
C MET A 59 -21.12 5.99 -0.97
N ASP A 60 -22.10 6.87 -0.73
CA ASP A 60 -22.00 8.31 -0.98
C ASP A 60 -20.88 9.04 -0.19
N TYR A 61 -20.35 8.39 0.84
CA TYR A 61 -19.28 8.91 1.69
C TYR A 61 -17.88 8.45 1.26
N VAL A 62 -17.75 7.62 0.22
CA VAL A 62 -16.47 7.13 -0.31
C VAL A 62 -16.28 7.68 -1.72
N LYS A 63 -15.20 8.43 -1.93
CA LYS A 63 -14.80 8.94 -3.24
C LYS A 63 -13.55 8.19 -3.70
N ILE A 64 -13.64 7.54 -4.86
CA ILE A 64 -12.50 6.95 -5.56
C ILE A 64 -12.15 7.88 -6.72
N PRO A 65 -10.88 8.32 -6.86
CA PRO A 65 -10.44 9.13 -7.99
C PRO A 65 -10.63 8.42 -9.33
N THR A 66 -11.08 9.15 -10.36
CA THR A 66 -11.08 8.62 -11.73
C THR A 66 -9.66 8.46 -12.26
N ILE A 67 -9.37 7.33 -12.92
CA ILE A 67 -8.08 7.09 -13.57
C ILE A 67 -8.07 7.70 -14.97
N PHE A 68 -6.97 8.35 -15.35
CA PHE A 68 -6.75 8.84 -16.71
C PHE A 68 -5.78 7.90 -17.44
N TRP A 69 -6.32 6.88 -18.12
CA TRP A 69 -5.54 5.84 -18.80
C TRP A 69 -4.62 6.35 -19.91
N GLU A 70 -5.02 7.40 -20.63
CA GLU A 70 -4.20 8.03 -21.67
C GLU A 70 -2.85 8.57 -21.14
N TYR A 71 -2.79 8.85 -19.83
CA TYR A 71 -1.61 9.36 -19.13
C TYR A 71 -1.05 8.37 -18.11
N THR A 72 -1.53 7.12 -18.10
CA THR A 72 -1.11 6.09 -17.15
C THR A 72 -0.28 5.03 -17.86
N THR A 73 0.83 4.63 -17.24
CA THR A 73 1.76 3.61 -17.71
C THR A 73 2.18 2.74 -16.53
N ALA A 74 2.97 1.68 -16.77
CA ALA A 74 3.51 0.86 -15.69
C ALA A 74 4.33 1.67 -14.65
N GLN A 75 4.87 2.82 -15.03
CA GLN A 75 5.75 3.63 -14.17
C GLN A 75 5.14 4.95 -13.71
N VAL A 76 3.97 5.33 -14.22
CA VAL A 76 3.28 6.59 -13.87
C VAL A 76 1.78 6.33 -13.78
N LEU A 77 1.18 6.64 -12.63
CA LEU A 77 -0.28 6.62 -12.41
C LEU A 77 -0.83 8.05 -12.43
N THR A 78 -1.76 8.33 -13.34
CA THR A 78 -2.43 9.64 -13.41
C THR A 78 -3.91 9.50 -13.08
N MET A 79 -4.39 10.30 -12.11
CA MET A 79 -5.77 10.22 -11.60
C MET A 79 -6.34 11.60 -11.22
N GLU A 80 -7.65 11.66 -11.04
CA GLU A 80 -8.39 12.84 -10.57
C GLU A 80 -7.79 13.39 -9.27
N TYR A 81 -7.57 14.70 -9.23
CA TYR A 81 -7.17 15.36 -7.99
C TYR A 81 -8.35 15.48 -7.04
N VAL A 82 -8.26 14.82 -5.88
CA VAL A 82 -9.26 14.90 -4.81
C VAL A 82 -8.66 15.64 -3.62
N PRO A 83 -9.13 16.87 -3.30
CA PRO A 83 -8.64 17.59 -2.14
C PRO A 83 -9.14 16.93 -0.85
N GLY A 84 -8.28 16.85 0.16
CA GLY A 84 -8.64 16.24 1.44
C GLY A 84 -7.59 16.45 2.52
N ILE A 85 -7.96 16.12 3.76
CA ILE A 85 -7.07 16.15 4.91
C ILE A 85 -6.53 14.74 5.12
N LYS A 86 -5.20 14.60 5.17
CA LYS A 86 -4.56 13.31 5.43
C LYS A 86 -5.05 12.74 6.76
N ILE A 87 -5.42 11.46 6.76
CA ILE A 87 -5.98 10.75 7.92
C ILE A 87 -5.06 10.78 9.16
N ASN A 88 -3.75 10.95 8.95
CA ASN A 88 -2.77 11.06 10.03
C ASN A 88 -2.68 12.45 10.66
N ARG A 89 -3.40 13.47 10.15
CA ARG A 89 -3.46 14.82 10.75
C ARG A 89 -4.55 14.89 11.81
N ILE A 90 -4.34 14.19 12.91
CA ILE A 90 -5.33 14.01 13.98
C ILE A 90 -5.91 15.34 14.49
N GLN A 91 -5.07 16.32 14.78
CA GLN A 91 -5.53 17.62 15.29
C GLN A 91 -6.46 18.35 14.31
N ALA A 92 -6.18 18.27 13.01
CA ALA A 92 -7.02 18.90 11.98
C ALA A 92 -8.37 18.19 11.86
N LEU A 93 -8.40 16.87 12.02
CA LEU A 93 -9.64 16.09 12.03
C LEU A 93 -10.49 16.40 13.28
N ASP A 94 -9.85 16.54 14.45
CA ASP A 94 -10.53 16.87 15.70
C ASP A 94 -11.16 18.28 15.65
N GLN A 95 -10.45 19.26 15.04
CA GLN A 95 -10.98 20.62 14.83
C GLN A 95 -12.20 20.67 13.90
N LEU A 96 -12.26 19.76 12.93
CA LEU A 96 -13.41 19.62 12.03
C LEU A 96 -14.57 18.83 12.64
N GLY A 97 -14.41 18.29 13.86
CA GLY A 97 -15.43 17.49 14.52
C GLY A 97 -15.71 16.16 13.81
N VAL A 98 -14.73 15.63 13.07
CA VAL A 98 -14.89 14.36 12.34
C VAL A 98 -14.97 13.20 13.32
N ASP A 99 -16.00 12.36 13.20
CA ASP A 99 -16.10 11.12 13.97
C ASP A 99 -15.07 10.08 13.46
N ARG A 100 -13.97 9.99 14.19
CA ARG A 100 -12.85 9.07 13.88
C ARG A 100 -13.22 7.60 14.03
N LYS A 101 -14.21 7.24 14.85
CA LYS A 101 -14.68 5.85 14.97
C LYS A 101 -15.47 5.43 13.74
N ARG A 102 -16.26 6.35 13.18
CA ARG A 102 -16.95 6.12 11.91
C ARG A 102 -15.98 6.09 10.73
N LEU A 103 -14.90 6.88 10.77
CA LEU A 103 -13.91 6.94 9.69
C LEU A 103 -13.00 5.70 9.58
N GLY A 104 -12.78 4.98 10.69
CA GLY A 104 -11.98 3.75 10.72
C GLY A 104 -12.78 2.45 10.62
N ARG A 105 -14.08 2.51 10.31
CA ARG A 105 -14.97 1.36 10.15
C ARG A 105 -15.05 0.89 8.71
#